data_AF-A0A292IHR5-F1
#
_entry.id   AF-A0A292IHR5-F1
#
_cell.length_a   1.000
_cell.length_b   1.000
_cell.length_c   1.000
_cell.angle_alpha   90.00
_cell.angle_beta   90.00
_cell.angle_gamma   90.00
#
_symmetry.space_group_name_H-M   'P 1'
#
loop_
_entity.id
_entity.type
_entity.pdbx_description
1 polymer ?
#
loop_
_entity_poly.entity_id
_entity_poly.type
_entity_poly.pdbx_seq_one_letter_code
_entity_poly.pdbx_strand_id
1 'polypeptide(L)'
;MNRITLSLQQQSSKMTIDSSLAFITFGILFAMIIVFAFAKKTYFYLIRKKRYYIIPRVSVYGMTNIAMIIAIAVSIIILIMAVTGGLASVLFRAYPGTRVTIEIILIKISGLLFGPIIGVVSGAFIDVLTVALSGGFFHYGYFIAAIITGMLSGLLRVVITFSKISRRNNLFLAIYASVFMAVSAVVVVFLIQRILPIATSTLNFNVPGIPAKINIPVVHFFWGLGAFAVLIIVFVWTMYSVWLYKSKRYNYALTRFNYRKIKHGNHKSSLWLNSRKNWYTSLVSVVVLAASATLILNILFLPIFDAEITGQPYPFWLIFRSIIAAPSLFVIDIIVIYPILLTISPIVKYNYEDELVEELNVPLFNQTWKSLDVETTMISKEQIKNYSRSLLFEPDEKQLHQLEHEFCEILNQFEHVASIDTTGYETFDYPVKMPAGYLREDTVSLPDEVSNILKCAKTFDDKLVKAY
;
A
#
# COMPACT_ATOMS: atom_id res chain seq x y z
N MET A 1 -56.44 22.36 22.36
CA MET A 1 -55.11 22.13 22.97
C MET A 1 -54.28 21.07 22.23
N ASN A 2 -54.83 19.93 21.78
CA ASN A 2 -54.06 18.87 21.10
C ASN A 2 -53.53 19.19 19.68
N ARG A 3 -54.03 20.22 18.98
CA ARG A 3 -53.49 20.64 17.67
C ARG A 3 -52.22 21.51 17.78
N ILE A 4 -52.04 22.22 18.90
CA ILE A 4 -50.90 23.14 19.09
C ILE A 4 -49.65 22.37 19.58
N THR A 5 -49.85 21.31 20.36
CA THR A 5 -48.76 20.38 20.73
C THR A 5 -48.28 19.55 19.55
N LEU A 6 -49.15 19.18 18.61
CA LEU A 6 -48.77 18.51 17.36
C LEU A 6 -47.95 19.42 16.43
N SER A 7 -48.29 20.70 16.31
CA SER A 7 -47.50 21.65 15.51
C SER A 7 -46.14 21.97 16.15
N LEU A 8 -46.04 22.03 17.48
CA LEU A 8 -44.76 22.23 18.18
C LEU A 8 -43.83 21.00 18.11
N GLN A 9 -44.38 19.78 18.05
CA GLN A 9 -43.58 18.57 17.81
C GLN A 9 -43.11 18.44 16.36
N GLN A 10 -43.89 18.93 15.39
CA GLN A 10 -43.50 19.00 13.98
C GLN A 10 -42.48 20.10 13.68
N GLN A 11 -42.36 21.07 14.59
CA GLN A 11 -41.38 22.15 14.54
C GLN A 11 -40.13 21.87 15.40
N SER A 12 -39.97 20.63 15.89
CA SER A 12 -38.64 20.05 16.14
C SER A 12 -37.95 19.93 14.78
N SER A 13 -37.45 21.09 14.34
CA SER A 13 -36.77 21.37 13.08
C SER A 13 -36.11 20.11 12.54
N LYS A 14 -36.53 19.66 11.35
CA LYS A 14 -35.64 18.90 10.48
C LYS A 14 -34.36 19.73 10.40
N MET A 15 -33.36 19.35 11.19
CA MET A 15 -32.04 19.95 11.12
C MET A 15 -31.51 19.53 9.76
N THR A 16 -31.74 20.36 8.76
CA THR A 16 -31.26 20.16 7.41
C THR A 16 -29.76 20.36 7.49
N ILE A 17 -29.01 19.26 7.57
CA ILE A 17 -27.56 19.32 7.51
C ILE A 17 -27.20 19.70 6.10
N ASP A 18 -26.54 20.85 5.98
CA ASP A 18 -26.01 21.30 4.71
C ASP A 18 -24.73 20.51 4.40
N SER A 19 -24.72 19.85 3.25
CA SER A 19 -23.58 19.09 2.73
C SER A 19 -22.34 19.98 2.55
N SER A 20 -22.51 21.30 2.49
CA SER A 20 -21.40 22.27 2.51
C SER A 20 -20.42 22.05 3.68
N LEU A 21 -20.92 21.67 4.86
CA LEU A 21 -20.07 21.41 6.03
C LEU A 21 -19.17 20.19 5.81
N ALA A 22 -19.68 19.14 5.16
CA ALA A 22 -18.89 17.97 4.80
C ALA A 22 -17.81 18.32 3.77
N PHE A 23 -18.12 19.15 2.77
CA PHE A 23 -17.14 19.63 1.79
C PHE A 23 -16.05 20.50 2.42
N ILE A 24 -16.42 21.44 3.29
CA ILE A 24 -15.45 22.29 4.01
C ILE A 24 -14.54 21.41 4.87
N THR A 25 -15.12 20.43 5.58
CA THR A 25 -14.37 19.48 6.39
C THR A 25 -13.40 18.67 5.55
N PHE A 26 -13.86 18.16 4.40
CA PHE A 26 -13.01 17.46 3.45
C PHE A 26 -11.86 18.35 2.97
N GLY A 27 -12.14 19.60 2.58
CA GLY A 27 -11.13 20.57 2.16
C GLY A 27 -10.08 20.83 3.25
N ILE A 28 -10.49 20.98 4.51
CA ILE A 28 -9.58 21.17 5.65
C ILE A 28 -8.71 19.92 5.86
N LEU A 29 -9.30 18.72 5.87
CA LEU A 29 -8.55 17.47 6.02
C LEU A 29 -7.54 17.30 4.88
N PHE A 30 -7.97 17.51 3.64
CA PHE A 30 -7.12 17.42 2.46
C PHE A 30 -5.98 18.45 2.50
N ALA A 31 -6.27 19.70 2.88
CA ALA A 31 -5.26 20.74 3.04
C ALA A 31 -4.25 20.40 4.15
N MET A 32 -4.70 19.90 5.30
CA MET A 32 -3.81 19.47 6.39
C MET A 32 -2.84 18.38 5.91
N ILE A 33 -3.29 17.50 5.03
CA ILE A 33 -2.49 16.40 4.47
C ILE A 33 -1.47 16.91 3.46
N ILE A 34 -1.85 17.86 2.62
CA ILE A 34 -0.91 18.56 1.73
C ILE A 34 0.17 19.25 2.57
N VAL A 35 -0.22 19.99 3.61
CA VAL A 35 0.71 20.65 4.53
C VAL A 35 1.65 19.64 5.18
N PHE A 36 1.13 18.50 5.65
CA PHE A 36 1.95 17.43 6.21
C PHE A 36 2.92 16.83 5.19
N ALA A 37 2.50 16.62 3.95
CA ALA A 37 3.36 16.12 2.88
C ALA A 37 4.48 17.13 2.52
N PHE A 38 4.17 18.43 2.50
CA PHE A 38 5.16 19.50 2.33
C PHE A 38 6.12 19.58 3.52
N ALA A 39 5.62 19.51 4.75
CA ALA A 39 6.47 19.49 5.95
C ALA A 39 7.44 18.31 5.92
N LYS A 40 6.98 17.13 5.50
CA LYS A 40 7.82 15.95 5.29
C LYS A 40 8.87 16.18 4.20
N LYS A 41 8.48 16.77 3.07
CA LYS A 41 9.42 17.12 1.99
C LYS A 41 10.53 18.03 2.51
N THR A 42 10.17 19.08 3.25
CA THR A 42 11.13 20.01 3.87
C THR A 42 12.04 19.32 4.88
N TYR A 43 11.50 18.45 5.73
CA TYR A 43 12.27 17.66 6.69
C TYR A 43 13.32 16.77 6.00
N PHE A 44 12.94 16.04 4.95
CA PHE A 44 13.87 15.18 4.21
C PHE A 44 14.96 15.98 3.50
N TYR A 45 14.60 17.12 2.93
CA TYR A 45 15.56 17.99 2.26
C TYR A 45 16.58 18.60 3.24
N LEU A 46 16.12 19.20 4.33
CA LEU A 46 16.97 19.94 5.27
C LEU A 46 17.82 19.01 6.13
N ILE A 47 17.20 18.00 6.75
CA ILE A 47 17.85 17.16 7.78
C ILE A 47 18.53 15.95 7.17
N ARG A 48 17.92 15.34 6.14
CA ARG A 48 18.44 14.09 5.56
C ARG A 48 19.29 14.29 4.31
N LYS A 49 19.31 15.50 3.74
CA LYS A 49 19.98 15.76 2.45
C LYS A 49 19.52 14.75 1.38
N LYS A 50 18.23 14.40 1.39
CA LYS A 50 17.59 13.56 0.38
C LYS A 50 16.43 14.32 -0.25
N ARG A 51 16.20 14.12 -1.55
CA ARG A 51 15.04 14.67 -2.24
C ARG A 51 13.85 13.76 -1.98
N TYR A 52 12.79 14.33 -1.41
CA TYR A 52 11.52 13.62 -1.21
C TYR A 52 10.50 14.12 -2.21
N TYR A 53 9.96 13.20 -3.01
CA TYR A 53 8.87 13.45 -3.93
C TYR A 53 7.54 13.26 -3.20
N ILE A 54 6.62 14.22 -3.34
CA ILE A 54 5.28 14.10 -2.77
C ILE A 54 4.49 13.09 -3.61
N ILE A 55 4.56 13.23 -4.93
CA ILE A 55 3.97 12.33 -5.92
C ILE A 55 5.01 11.26 -6.28
N PRO A 56 4.70 9.97 -6.16
CA PRO A 56 5.63 8.91 -6.56
C PRO A 56 5.97 9.04 -8.05
N ARG A 57 7.20 8.69 -8.43
CA ARG A 57 7.57 8.60 -9.84
C ARG A 57 6.74 7.51 -10.50
N VAL A 58 6.21 7.79 -11.69
CA VAL A 58 5.41 6.82 -12.44
C VAL A 58 6.36 5.75 -12.97
N SER A 59 6.55 4.67 -12.22
CA SER A 59 7.26 3.49 -12.70
C SER A 59 6.27 2.48 -13.28
N VAL A 60 6.70 1.73 -14.29
CA VAL A 60 5.90 0.65 -14.89
C VAL A 60 5.49 -0.39 -13.83
N TYR A 61 6.38 -0.65 -12.88
CA TYR A 61 6.13 -1.59 -11.79
C TYR A 61 5.09 -1.06 -10.79
N GLY A 62 5.15 0.22 -10.44
CA GLY A 62 4.15 0.90 -9.62
C GLY A 62 2.77 0.90 -10.29
N MET A 63 2.69 1.32 -11.56
CA MET A 63 1.44 1.32 -12.33
C MET A 63 0.81 -0.07 -12.41
N THR A 64 1.60 -1.10 -12.71
CA THR A 64 1.13 -2.50 -12.81
C THR A 64 0.55 -2.98 -11.48
N ASN A 65 1.22 -2.69 -10.36
CA ASN A 65 0.74 -3.09 -9.04
C ASN A 65 -0.55 -2.36 -8.62
N ILE A 66 -0.68 -1.07 -8.94
CA ILE A 66 -1.91 -0.30 -8.69
C ILE A 66 -3.06 -0.86 -9.51
N ALA A 67 -2.83 -1.07 -10.81
CA ALA A 67 -3.83 -1.63 -11.72
C ALA A 67 -4.28 -3.03 -11.27
N MET A 68 -3.36 -3.87 -10.80
CA MET A 68 -3.66 -5.19 -10.25
C MET A 68 -4.57 -5.11 -9.03
N ILE A 69 -4.32 -4.19 -8.08
CA ILE A 69 -5.18 -4.04 -6.90
C ILE A 69 -6.56 -3.52 -7.29
N ILE A 70 -6.66 -2.55 -8.20
CA ILE A 70 -7.94 -2.04 -8.69
C ILE A 70 -8.73 -3.17 -9.38
N ALA A 71 -8.07 -3.98 -10.22
CA ALA A 71 -8.70 -5.11 -10.90
C ALA A 71 -9.23 -6.15 -9.90
N ILE A 72 -8.42 -6.55 -8.91
CA ILE A 72 -8.84 -7.48 -7.85
C ILE A 72 -10.03 -6.92 -7.07
N ALA A 73 -9.99 -5.63 -6.72
CA ALA A 73 -11.07 -4.96 -5.99
C ALA A 73 -12.39 -5.03 -6.76
N VAL A 74 -12.36 -4.66 -8.04
CA VAL A 74 -13.53 -4.72 -8.93
C VAL A 74 -14.02 -6.15 -9.11
N SER A 75 -13.12 -7.13 -9.31
CA SER A 75 -13.50 -8.55 -9.43
C SER A 75 -14.19 -9.10 -8.18
N ILE A 76 -13.73 -8.75 -6.98
CA ILE A 76 -14.37 -9.16 -5.72
C ILE A 76 -15.79 -8.60 -5.62
N ILE A 77 -16.00 -7.35 -6.03
CA ILE A 77 -17.32 -6.73 -5.96
C ILE A 77 -18.28 -7.37 -6.96
N ILE A 78 -17.83 -7.62 -8.19
CA ILE A 78 -18.61 -8.37 -9.19
C ILE A 78 -18.98 -9.76 -8.66
N LEU A 79 -18.03 -10.46 -8.03
CA LEU A 79 -18.27 -11.76 -7.44
C LEU A 79 -19.33 -11.70 -6.33
N ILE A 80 -19.26 -10.72 -5.43
CA ILE A 80 -20.26 -10.53 -4.36
C ILE A 80 -21.64 -10.29 -4.98
N MET A 81 -21.74 -9.46 -6.01
CA MET A 81 -23.01 -9.21 -6.71
C MET A 81 -23.57 -10.46 -7.37
N ALA A 82 -22.72 -11.25 -8.02
CA ALA A 82 -23.10 -12.51 -8.65
C ALA A 82 -23.58 -13.54 -7.63
N VAL A 83 -22.82 -13.75 -6.55
CA VAL A 83 -23.12 -14.74 -5.50
C VAL A 83 -24.39 -14.39 -4.72
N THR A 84 -24.64 -13.10 -4.49
CA THR A 84 -25.84 -12.66 -3.78
C THR A 84 -27.10 -12.62 -4.64
N GLY A 85 -27.03 -13.06 -5.91
CA GLY A 85 -28.19 -13.17 -6.80
C GLY A 85 -28.93 -11.86 -7.01
N GLY A 86 -28.21 -10.72 -6.96
CA GLY A 86 -28.81 -9.38 -7.05
C GLY A 86 -29.40 -8.83 -5.75
N LEU A 87 -29.46 -9.60 -4.66
CA LEU A 87 -29.92 -9.12 -3.34
C LEU A 87 -29.01 -8.00 -2.81
N ALA A 88 -27.69 -8.12 -3.01
CA ALA A 88 -26.77 -7.03 -2.68
C ALA A 88 -27.05 -5.77 -3.51
N SER A 89 -27.46 -5.90 -4.78
CA SER A 89 -27.85 -4.74 -5.60
C SER A 89 -29.07 -4.03 -5.03
N VAL A 90 -30.07 -4.78 -4.53
CA VAL A 90 -31.23 -4.20 -3.83
C VAL A 90 -30.78 -3.50 -2.54
N LEU A 91 -29.94 -4.14 -1.74
CA LEU A 91 -29.41 -3.55 -0.51
C LEU A 91 -28.61 -2.26 -0.79
N PHE A 92 -27.77 -2.26 -1.83
CA PHE A 92 -26.95 -1.11 -2.21
C PHE A 92 -27.77 0.04 -2.80
N ARG A 93 -28.95 -0.25 -3.38
CA ARG A 93 -29.90 0.80 -3.80
C ARG A 93 -30.68 1.36 -2.61
N ALA A 94 -31.10 0.49 -1.68
CA ALA A 94 -31.84 0.91 -0.49
C ALA A 94 -30.95 1.68 0.52
N TYR A 95 -29.70 1.26 0.67
CA TYR A 95 -28.72 1.82 1.59
C TYR A 95 -27.36 1.99 0.91
N PRO A 96 -27.19 3.02 0.06
CA PRO A 96 -25.95 3.23 -0.69
C PRO A 96 -24.70 3.29 0.18
N GLY A 97 -24.80 3.82 1.40
CA GLY A 97 -23.69 3.85 2.34
C GLY A 97 -23.18 2.48 2.81
N THR A 98 -23.95 1.39 2.65
CA THR A 98 -23.48 0.02 2.97
C THR A 98 -22.54 -0.53 1.88
N ARG A 99 -22.80 -0.20 0.61
CA ARG A 99 -21.94 -0.54 -0.54
C ARG A 99 -20.52 0.00 -0.35
N VAL A 100 -20.46 1.31 -0.09
CA VAL A 100 -19.22 2.07 0.13
C VAL A 100 -18.41 1.47 1.27
N THR A 101 -19.08 0.94 2.29
CA THR A 101 -18.41 0.34 3.44
C THR A 101 -17.63 -0.93 3.08
N ILE A 102 -18.12 -1.73 2.12
CA ILE A 102 -17.41 -2.92 1.62
C ILE A 102 -16.24 -2.49 0.73
N GLU A 103 -16.47 -1.54 -0.18
CA GLU A 103 -15.43 -0.97 -1.06
C GLU A 103 -14.26 -0.38 -0.27
N ILE A 104 -14.58 0.29 0.85
CA ILE A 104 -13.64 0.91 1.77
C ILE A 104 -12.57 -0.07 2.27
N ILE A 105 -12.87 -1.36 2.45
CA ILE A 105 -11.88 -2.38 2.87
C ILE A 105 -10.76 -2.50 1.82
N LEU A 106 -11.13 -2.56 0.54
CA LEU A 106 -10.20 -2.69 -0.58
C LEU A 106 -9.40 -1.41 -0.78
N ILE A 107 -10.05 -0.26 -0.63
CA ILE A 107 -9.42 1.06 -0.68
C ILE A 107 -8.39 1.22 0.46
N LYS A 108 -8.72 0.75 1.67
CA LYS A 108 -7.81 0.72 2.82
C LYS A 108 -6.57 -0.13 2.52
N ILE A 109 -6.74 -1.30 1.91
CA ILE A 109 -5.59 -2.17 1.55
C ILE A 109 -4.69 -1.45 0.53
N SER A 110 -5.26 -0.86 -0.52
CA SER A 110 -4.49 -0.12 -1.54
C SER A 110 -3.69 1.03 -0.92
N GLY A 111 -4.35 1.88 -0.12
CA GLY A 111 -3.68 2.99 0.57
C GLY A 111 -2.56 2.54 1.51
N LEU A 112 -2.76 1.44 2.26
CA LEU A 112 -1.75 0.93 3.20
C LEU A 112 -0.52 0.38 2.47
N LEU A 113 -0.71 -0.19 1.27
CA LEU A 113 0.38 -0.76 0.49
C LEU A 113 1.17 0.32 -0.25
N PHE A 114 0.48 1.32 -0.81
CA PHE A 114 1.03 2.23 -1.80
C PHE A 114 1.00 3.71 -1.42
N GLY A 115 0.55 4.07 -0.22
CA GLY A 115 0.60 5.44 0.26
C GLY A 115 -0.59 6.31 -0.18
N PRO A 116 -0.59 7.61 0.21
CA PRO A 116 -1.79 8.44 0.26
C PRO A 116 -2.34 8.82 -1.11
N ILE A 117 -1.46 9.17 -2.06
CA ILE A 117 -1.89 9.58 -3.41
C ILE A 117 -2.48 8.40 -4.18
N ILE A 118 -1.81 7.25 -4.12
CA ILE A 118 -2.31 6.04 -4.75
C ILE A 118 -3.61 5.60 -4.08
N GLY A 119 -3.72 5.74 -2.76
CA GLY A 119 -4.95 5.54 -2.02
C GLY A 119 -6.10 6.43 -2.53
N VAL A 120 -5.87 7.73 -2.72
CA VAL A 120 -6.85 8.68 -3.30
C VAL A 120 -7.30 8.22 -4.68
N VAL A 121 -6.35 7.91 -5.57
CA VAL A 121 -6.61 7.48 -6.94
C VAL A 121 -7.39 6.16 -6.95
N SER A 122 -6.96 5.17 -6.16
CA SER A 122 -7.66 3.90 -6.02
C SER A 122 -9.06 4.07 -5.44
N GLY A 123 -9.25 4.94 -4.45
CA GLY A 123 -10.57 5.25 -3.89
C GLY A 123 -11.53 5.79 -4.92
N ALA A 124 -11.07 6.77 -5.72
CA ALA A 124 -11.87 7.35 -6.80
C ALA A 124 -12.23 6.32 -7.87
N PHE A 125 -11.26 5.54 -8.37
CA PHE A 125 -11.51 4.55 -9.41
C PHE A 125 -12.38 3.39 -8.93
N ILE A 126 -12.15 2.88 -7.71
CA ILE A 126 -12.93 1.77 -7.16
C ILE A 126 -14.40 2.18 -7.01
N ASP A 127 -14.72 3.36 -6.46
CA ASP A 127 -16.12 3.80 -6.33
C ASP A 127 -16.77 4.01 -7.72
N VAL A 128 -16.09 4.70 -8.65
CA VAL A 128 -16.63 4.94 -10.00
C VAL A 128 -16.89 3.64 -10.75
N LEU A 129 -15.92 2.72 -10.75
CA LEU A 129 -16.07 1.42 -11.43
C LEU A 129 -17.15 0.57 -10.76
N THR A 130 -17.23 0.60 -9.43
CA THR A 130 -18.25 -0.16 -8.72
C THR A 130 -19.64 0.38 -9.01
N VAL A 131 -19.82 1.69 -9.03
CA VAL A 131 -21.09 2.32 -9.42
C VAL A 131 -21.48 1.93 -10.85
N ALA A 132 -20.54 2.04 -11.80
CA ALA A 132 -20.75 1.71 -13.20
C ALA A 132 -21.16 0.24 -13.40
N LEU A 133 -20.55 -0.69 -12.65
CA LEU A 133 -20.75 -2.12 -12.81
C LEU A 133 -21.88 -2.70 -11.95
N SER A 134 -22.21 -2.06 -10.83
CA SER A 134 -23.29 -2.51 -9.92
C SER A 134 -24.66 -1.95 -10.24
N GLY A 135 -24.75 -0.95 -11.13
CA GLY A 135 -25.96 -0.17 -11.34
C GLY A 135 -26.44 0.50 -10.05
N GLY A 136 -25.48 0.91 -9.21
CA GLY A 136 -25.71 1.58 -7.94
C GLY A 136 -25.91 3.09 -8.12
N PHE A 137 -26.47 3.74 -7.09
CA PHE A 137 -26.62 5.20 -7.08
C PHE A 137 -25.24 5.87 -6.91
N PHE A 138 -24.91 6.81 -7.80
CA PHE A 138 -23.73 7.67 -7.66
C PHE A 138 -24.06 8.85 -6.75
N HIS A 139 -23.30 9.04 -5.68
CA HIS A 139 -23.41 10.23 -4.84
C HIS A 139 -22.02 10.78 -4.54
N TYR A 140 -21.85 12.09 -4.73
CA TYR A 140 -20.59 12.78 -4.53
C TYR A 140 -20.05 12.60 -3.10
N GLY A 141 -20.93 12.51 -2.09
CA GLY A 141 -20.52 12.32 -0.70
C GLY A 141 -19.84 10.97 -0.45
N TYR A 142 -20.33 9.91 -1.10
CA TYR A 142 -19.71 8.59 -1.01
C TYR A 142 -18.40 8.51 -1.78
N PHE A 143 -18.35 9.16 -2.94
CA PHE A 143 -17.11 9.32 -3.72
C PHE A 143 -16.02 10.03 -2.89
N ILE A 144 -16.38 11.11 -2.19
CA ILE A 144 -15.47 11.82 -1.27
C ILE A 144 -15.08 10.92 -0.10
N ALA A 145 -16.01 10.18 0.50
CA ALA A 145 -15.70 9.23 1.57
C ALA A 145 -14.70 8.16 1.12
N ALA A 146 -14.83 7.63 -0.10
CA ALA A 146 -13.89 6.69 -0.70
C ALA A 146 -12.50 7.30 -0.88
N ILE A 147 -12.42 8.54 -1.39
CA ILE A 147 -11.15 9.29 -1.51
C ILE A 147 -10.49 9.50 -0.15
N ILE A 148 -11.25 9.97 0.86
CA ILE A 148 -10.74 10.19 2.22
C ILE A 148 -10.22 8.90 2.82
N THR A 149 -10.92 7.79 2.60
CA THR A 149 -10.49 6.47 3.07
C THR A 149 -9.12 6.09 2.55
N GLY A 150 -8.93 6.19 1.23
CA GLY A 150 -7.67 5.83 0.58
C GLY A 150 -6.53 6.74 1.05
N MET A 151 -6.83 8.03 1.18
CA MET A 151 -5.92 9.03 1.71
C MET A 151 -5.50 8.74 3.16
N LEU A 152 -6.47 8.48 4.05
CA LEU A 152 -6.24 8.20 5.48
C LEU A 152 -5.40 6.94 5.67
N SER A 153 -5.72 5.91 4.89
CA SER A 153 -4.95 4.67 4.85
C SER A 153 -3.49 4.90 4.43
N GLY A 154 -3.29 5.67 3.36
CA GLY A 154 -1.93 5.97 2.90
C GLY A 154 -1.14 6.91 3.80
N LEU A 155 -1.79 7.83 4.52
CA LEU A 155 -1.14 8.59 5.59
C LEU A 155 -0.61 7.68 6.69
N LEU A 156 -1.39 6.67 7.07
CA LEU A 156 -0.93 5.73 8.08
C LEU A 156 0.28 4.95 7.59
N ARG A 157 0.34 4.60 6.29
CA ARG A 157 1.56 4.05 5.68
C ARG A 157 2.75 5.01 5.81
N VAL A 158 2.55 6.31 5.61
CA VAL A 158 3.60 7.31 5.82
C VAL A 158 4.06 7.36 7.29
N VAL A 159 3.14 7.25 8.26
CA VAL A 159 3.47 7.15 9.69
C VAL A 159 4.33 5.91 9.98
N ILE A 160 3.97 4.75 9.41
CA ILE A 160 4.74 3.51 9.53
C ILE A 160 6.15 3.70 8.97
N THR A 161 6.27 4.24 7.76
CA THR A 161 7.55 4.55 7.11
C THR A 161 8.42 5.44 7.97
N PHE A 162 7.86 6.54 8.50
CA PHE A 162 8.61 7.47 9.34
C PHE A 162 9.15 6.80 10.60
N SER A 163 8.39 5.86 11.16
CA SER A 163 8.84 5.08 12.31
C SER A 163 10.03 4.15 11.98
N LYS A 164 10.09 3.54 10.78
CA LYS A 164 11.15 2.59 10.39
C LYS A 164 12.55 3.17 10.40
N ILE A 165 12.68 4.49 10.28
CA ILE A 165 13.96 5.20 10.15
C ILE A 165 14.80 5.12 11.44
N SER A 166 14.17 4.89 12.60
CA SER A 166 14.86 4.89 13.90
C SER A 166 15.17 3.48 14.44
N ARG A 167 16.26 3.35 15.22
CA ARG A 167 16.59 2.12 15.98
C ARG A 167 15.46 1.70 16.94
N ARG A 168 14.65 2.67 17.38
CA ARG A 168 13.45 2.47 18.22
C ARG A 168 12.16 2.54 17.40
N ASN A 169 12.17 2.03 16.18
CA ASN A 169 11.05 2.14 15.23
C ASN A 169 9.68 1.78 15.82
N ASN A 170 9.57 0.69 16.56
CA ASN A 170 8.29 0.26 17.13
C ASN A 170 7.78 1.17 18.26
N LEU A 171 8.67 1.84 18.99
CA LEU A 171 8.29 2.86 19.98
C LEU A 171 7.76 4.10 19.27
N PHE A 172 8.47 4.59 18.26
CA PHE A 172 8.02 5.72 17.46
C PHE A 172 6.70 5.43 16.75
N LEU A 173 6.49 4.19 16.28
CA LEU A 173 5.21 3.76 15.75
C LEU A 173 4.09 3.88 16.79
N ALA A 174 4.32 3.42 18.02
CA ALA A 174 3.33 3.53 19.10
C ALA A 174 2.96 4.99 19.39
N ILE A 175 3.96 5.86 19.46
CA ILE A 175 3.78 7.30 19.71
C ILE A 175 2.99 7.94 18.56
N TYR A 176 3.44 7.78 17.31
CA TYR A 176 2.78 8.41 16.17
C TYR A 176 1.37 7.85 15.93
N ALA A 177 1.17 6.55 16.11
CA ALA A 177 -0.16 5.94 16.05
C ALA A 177 -1.10 6.51 17.12
N SER A 178 -0.61 6.70 18.36
CA SER A 178 -1.39 7.27 19.45
C SER A 178 -1.76 8.73 19.18
N VAL A 179 -0.80 9.53 18.70
CA VAL A 179 -1.03 10.92 18.30
C VAL A 179 -2.04 11.01 17.16
N PHE A 180 -1.89 10.16 16.14
CA PHE A 180 -2.82 10.09 15.01
C PHE A 180 -4.25 9.74 15.45
N MET A 181 -4.41 8.78 16.37
CA MET A 181 -5.70 8.44 16.95
C MET A 181 -6.29 9.59 17.78
N ALA A 182 -5.49 10.24 18.62
CA ALA A 182 -5.94 11.37 19.43
C ALA A 182 -6.40 12.55 18.55
N VAL A 183 -5.61 12.90 17.52
CA VAL A 183 -5.97 13.96 16.56
C VAL A 183 -7.25 13.59 15.82
N SER A 184 -7.40 12.35 15.35
CA SER A 184 -8.62 11.89 14.67
C SER A 184 -9.86 12.03 15.56
N ALA A 185 -9.75 11.63 16.84
CA ALA A 185 -10.84 11.76 17.80
C ALA A 185 -11.18 13.23 18.10
N VAL A 186 -10.18 14.09 18.32
CA VAL A 186 -10.39 15.52 18.57
C VAL A 186 -11.07 16.19 17.39
N VAL A 187 -10.63 15.90 16.16
CA VAL A 187 -11.24 16.45 14.94
C VAL A 187 -12.70 16.01 14.83
N VAL A 188 -13.00 14.73 15.03
CA VAL A 188 -14.37 14.21 14.95
C VAL A 188 -15.27 14.81 16.02
N VAL A 189 -14.80 14.87 17.27
CA VAL A 189 -15.55 15.50 18.37
C VAL A 189 -15.80 16.97 18.07
N PHE A 190 -14.78 17.73 17.68
CA PHE A 190 -14.89 19.15 17.35
C PHE A 190 -15.91 19.39 16.23
N LEU A 191 -15.90 18.57 15.18
CA LEU A 191 -16.82 18.73 14.05
C LEU A 191 -18.25 18.34 14.40
N ILE A 192 -18.46 17.23 15.13
CA ILE A 192 -19.81 16.84 15.57
C ILE A 192 -20.37 17.89 16.52
N GLN A 193 -19.57 18.52 17.39
CA GLN A 193 -20.03 19.61 18.25
C GLN A 193 -20.51 20.84 17.47
N ARG A 194 -20.00 21.06 16.25
CA ARG A 194 -20.49 22.11 15.36
C ARG A 194 -21.84 21.77 14.73
N ILE A 195 -22.13 20.49 14.54
CA ILE A 195 -23.40 20.00 14.00
C ILE A 195 -24.46 19.90 15.11
N LEU A 196 -24.10 19.30 16.26
CA LEU A 196 -24.97 19.09 17.42
C LEU A 196 -24.45 19.84 18.65
N PRO A 197 -25.08 20.97 19.04
CA PRO A 197 -24.71 21.71 20.23
C PRO A 197 -24.89 20.87 21.50
N ILE A 198 -23.86 20.83 22.35
CA ILE A 198 -23.74 19.95 23.54
C ILE A 198 -24.79 20.26 24.62
N ALA A 199 -25.23 21.52 24.72
CA ALA A 199 -25.85 22.02 25.94
C ALA A 199 -27.29 21.53 26.21
N THR A 200 -28.03 21.06 25.21
CA THR A 200 -29.48 20.75 25.37
C THR A 200 -30.02 19.61 24.51
N SER A 201 -29.18 18.93 23.72
CA SER A 201 -29.67 17.94 22.73
C SER A 201 -29.61 16.51 23.26
N THR A 202 -30.72 15.77 23.09
CA THR A 202 -30.76 14.31 23.21
C THR A 202 -30.76 13.70 21.81
N LEU A 203 -29.94 12.67 21.61
CA LEU A 203 -30.00 11.86 20.40
C LEU A 203 -31.14 10.87 20.54
N ASN A 204 -32.21 11.08 19.77
CA ASN A 204 -33.37 10.22 19.79
C ASN A 204 -33.25 9.20 18.64
N PHE A 205 -33.28 7.92 18.98
CA PHE A 205 -33.22 6.82 18.02
C PHE A 205 -34.47 5.95 18.16
N ASN A 206 -35.24 5.89 17.06
CA ASN A 206 -36.40 5.02 16.94
C ASN A 206 -36.08 4.00 15.84
N VAL A 207 -36.00 2.72 16.20
CA VAL A 207 -35.86 1.65 15.21
C VAL A 207 -37.24 1.42 14.58
N PRO A 208 -37.38 1.45 13.25
CA PRO A 208 -38.63 1.07 12.59
C PRO A 208 -39.07 -0.33 13.05
N GLY A 209 -40.29 -0.45 13.58
CA GLY A 209 -40.85 -1.72 14.04
C GLY A 209 -40.54 -2.11 15.50
N ILE A 210 -39.71 -1.34 16.23
CA ILE A 210 -39.49 -1.55 17.66
C ILE A 210 -40.05 -0.33 18.43
N PRO A 211 -41.02 -0.50 19.35
CA PRO A 211 -41.62 0.61 20.09
C PRO A 211 -40.68 1.24 21.13
N ALA A 212 -39.44 0.80 21.23
CA ALA A 212 -38.44 1.35 22.13
C ALA A 212 -37.83 2.64 21.55
N LYS A 213 -37.96 3.74 22.30
CA LYS A 213 -37.25 4.99 22.01
C LYS A 213 -35.97 5.02 22.81
N ILE A 214 -34.82 5.04 22.14
CA ILE A 214 -33.52 5.14 22.80
C ILE A 214 -33.12 6.62 22.78
N ASN A 215 -33.03 7.24 23.95
CA ASN A 215 -32.60 8.62 24.10
C ASN A 215 -31.21 8.64 24.75
N ILE A 216 -30.20 9.03 23.97
CA ILE A 216 -28.82 9.10 24.46
C ILE A 216 -28.46 10.58 24.63
N PRO A 217 -28.15 11.05 25.85
CA PRO A 217 -27.60 12.38 26.05
C PRO A 217 -26.30 12.56 25.23
N VAL A 218 -26.20 13.66 24.50
CA VAL A 218 -25.05 13.93 23.60
C VAL A 218 -23.71 13.91 24.34
N VAL A 219 -23.70 14.31 25.61
CA VAL A 219 -22.53 14.18 26.48
C VAL A 219 -22.05 12.72 26.54
N HIS A 220 -22.92 11.77 26.87
CA HIS A 220 -22.54 10.34 26.93
C HIS A 220 -22.06 9.80 25.59
N PHE A 221 -22.63 10.28 24.49
CA PHE A 221 -22.14 9.94 23.16
C PHE A 221 -20.67 10.36 22.96
N PHE A 222 -20.32 11.61 23.31
CA PHE A 222 -18.94 12.09 23.24
C PHE A 222 -18.00 11.34 24.20
N TRP A 223 -18.45 11.01 25.41
CA TRP A 223 -17.68 10.15 26.33
C TRP A 223 -17.43 8.77 25.72
N GLY A 224 -18.41 8.20 25.01
CA GLY A 224 -18.25 6.95 24.26
C GLY A 224 -17.18 7.03 23.17
N LEU A 225 -17.18 8.11 22.37
CA LEU A 225 -16.14 8.34 21.35
C LEU A 225 -14.75 8.52 21.97
N GLY A 226 -14.65 9.29 23.05
CA GLY A 226 -13.41 9.50 23.79
C GLY A 226 -12.89 8.19 24.40
N ALA A 227 -13.76 7.42 25.05
CA ALA A 227 -13.43 6.13 25.63
C ALA A 227 -12.95 5.14 24.56
N PHE A 228 -13.58 5.11 23.38
CA PHE A 228 -13.13 4.31 22.25
C PHE A 228 -11.72 4.69 21.80
N ALA A 229 -11.43 5.98 21.62
CA ALA A 229 -10.10 6.45 21.23
C ALA A 229 -9.03 6.09 22.29
N VAL A 230 -9.33 6.30 23.57
CA VAL A 230 -8.44 5.93 24.69
C VAL A 230 -8.20 4.42 24.72
N LEU A 231 -9.24 3.60 24.52
CA LEU A 231 -9.12 2.14 24.45
C LEU A 231 -8.16 1.71 23.34
N ILE A 232 -8.24 2.31 22.16
CA ILE A 232 -7.33 2.02 21.05
C ILE A 232 -5.88 2.44 21.40
N ILE A 233 -5.69 3.59 22.04
CA ILE A 233 -4.36 4.03 22.50
C ILE A 233 -3.80 3.03 23.52
N VAL A 234 -4.58 2.65 24.54
CA VAL A 234 -4.19 1.64 25.53
C VAL A 234 -3.85 0.31 24.86
N PHE A 235 -4.64 -0.11 23.86
CA PHE A 235 -4.36 -1.31 23.08
C PHE A 235 -3.00 -1.22 22.35
N VAL A 236 -2.70 -0.09 21.69
CA VAL A 236 -1.41 0.12 21.01
C VAL A 236 -0.24 -0.02 21.98
N TRP A 237 -0.32 0.62 23.16
CA TRP A 237 0.73 0.53 24.18
C TRP A 237 0.84 -0.85 24.83
N THR A 238 -0.29 -1.54 25.01
CA THR A 238 -0.32 -2.92 25.49
C THR A 238 0.36 -3.85 24.49
N MET A 239 0.03 -3.73 23.19
CA MET A 239 0.69 -4.50 22.13
C MET A 239 2.18 -4.16 22.01
N TYR A 240 2.56 -2.90 22.22
CA TYR A 240 3.98 -2.50 22.27
C TYR A 240 4.70 -3.18 23.43
N SER A 241 4.07 -3.24 24.61
CA SER A 241 4.62 -3.88 25.81
C SER A 241 4.75 -5.40 25.63
N VAL A 242 3.73 -6.05 25.05
CA VAL A 242 3.76 -7.48 24.67
C VAL A 242 4.85 -7.72 23.64
N TRP A 243 4.98 -6.86 22.64
CA TRP A 243 6.06 -6.92 21.66
C TRP A 243 7.42 -6.79 22.35
N LEU A 244 7.62 -5.81 23.24
CA LEU A 244 8.86 -5.59 23.98
C LEU A 244 9.24 -6.82 24.82
N TYR A 245 8.26 -7.42 25.51
CA TYR A 245 8.46 -8.62 26.32
C TYR A 245 8.81 -9.84 25.47
N LYS A 246 8.05 -10.10 24.39
CA LYS A 246 8.29 -11.22 23.47
C LYS A 246 9.53 -11.04 22.58
N SER A 247 9.98 -9.80 22.41
CA SER A 247 11.13 -9.44 21.58
C SER A 247 12.40 -9.21 22.41
N LYS A 248 12.54 -9.85 23.57
CA LYS A 248 13.86 -9.99 24.24
C LYS A 248 14.86 -10.60 23.24
N ARG A 249 15.61 -9.72 22.58
CA ARG A 249 16.67 -10.03 21.63
C ARG A 249 17.93 -10.27 22.45
N TYR A 250 18.60 -11.39 22.21
CA TYR A 250 19.98 -11.55 22.66
C TYR A 250 20.85 -10.66 21.77
N ASN A 251 21.24 -9.50 22.29
CA ASN A 251 22.14 -8.58 21.62
C ASN A 251 23.57 -8.98 22.01
N TYR A 252 24.32 -9.56 21.08
CA TYR A 252 25.74 -9.76 21.28
C TYR A 252 26.43 -8.41 21.07
N ALA A 253 26.98 -7.84 22.15
CA ALA A 253 27.56 -6.49 22.17
C ALA A 253 28.68 -6.30 21.12
N LEU A 254 29.41 -7.38 20.79
CA LEU A 254 30.54 -7.37 19.86
C LEU A 254 30.13 -7.38 18.38
N THR A 255 29.11 -8.15 17.99
CA THR A 255 28.80 -8.36 16.57
C THR A 255 27.69 -7.45 16.04
N ARG A 256 27.00 -6.72 16.93
CA ARG A 256 25.79 -5.90 16.62
C ARG A 256 24.65 -6.67 15.95
N PHE A 257 24.75 -7.99 15.81
CA PHE A 257 23.70 -8.79 15.21
C PHE A 257 22.60 -9.13 16.21
N ASN A 258 21.36 -8.96 15.78
CA ASN A 258 20.18 -9.33 16.53
C ASN A 258 19.65 -10.67 15.98
N TYR A 259 19.58 -11.70 16.82
CA TYR A 259 19.06 -13.01 16.41
C TYR A 259 17.85 -13.44 17.25
N ARG A 260 16.95 -14.21 16.65
CA ARG A 260 15.86 -14.91 17.34
C ARG A 260 16.10 -16.40 17.20
N LYS A 261 16.27 -17.12 18.32
CA LYS A 261 16.42 -18.58 18.31
C LYS A 261 15.08 -19.20 17.88
N ILE A 262 15.04 -19.90 16.74
CA ILE A 262 13.86 -20.64 16.30
C ILE A 262 14.23 -22.12 16.29
N LYS A 263 13.47 -22.92 17.03
CA LYS A 263 13.63 -24.38 16.98
C LYS A 263 12.89 -24.85 15.73
N HIS A 264 13.62 -25.28 14.71
CA HIS A 264 13.02 -25.82 13.49
C HIS A 264 12.44 -27.20 13.81
N GLY A 265 11.19 -27.49 13.41
CA GLY A 265 10.50 -28.74 13.78
C GLY A 265 11.24 -30.02 13.35
N ASN A 266 12.02 -29.95 12.28
CA ASN A 266 12.74 -31.08 11.68
C ASN A 266 14.24 -31.21 12.05
N HIS A 267 14.80 -30.30 12.86
CA HIS A 267 16.21 -30.39 13.23
C HIS A 267 16.37 -30.43 14.76
N LYS A 268 17.16 -31.40 15.26
CA LYS A 268 17.60 -31.43 16.68
C LYS A 268 18.39 -30.16 17.04
N SER A 269 19.04 -29.52 16.07
CA SER A 269 19.76 -28.26 16.22
C SER A 269 18.83 -27.05 16.03
N SER A 270 18.93 -26.06 16.94
CA SER A 270 18.22 -24.80 16.79
C SER A 270 18.87 -23.97 15.68
N LEU A 271 18.15 -23.72 14.59
CA LEU A 271 18.59 -22.84 13.52
C LEU A 271 18.31 -21.37 13.88
N TRP A 272 19.31 -20.52 13.71
CA TRP A 272 19.21 -19.08 13.95
C TRP A 272 18.64 -18.41 12.70
N LEU A 273 17.31 -18.37 12.59
CA LEU A 273 16.63 -17.72 11.47
C LEU A 273 16.30 -16.26 11.80
N ASN A 274 16.67 -15.35 10.90
CA ASN A 274 16.29 -13.95 10.95
C ASN A 274 14.80 -13.80 10.58
N SER A 275 13.92 -14.14 11.52
CA SER A 275 12.47 -13.95 11.34
C SER A 275 12.15 -12.46 11.38
N ARG A 276 12.14 -11.84 10.19
CA ARG A 276 11.79 -10.43 9.97
C ARG A 276 10.29 -10.13 10.06
N LYS A 277 9.42 -11.06 10.46
CA LYS A 277 7.96 -10.77 10.53
C LYS A 277 7.63 -9.94 11.76
N ASN A 278 7.63 -8.62 11.59
CA ASN A 278 7.23 -7.65 12.61
C ASN A 278 5.69 -7.54 12.67
N TRP A 279 5.04 -8.59 13.17
CA TRP A 279 3.58 -8.69 13.33
C TRP A 279 2.97 -7.47 14.03
N TYR A 280 3.70 -6.88 14.97
CA TYR A 280 3.31 -5.69 15.72
C TYR A 280 3.02 -4.50 14.79
N THR A 281 3.90 -4.22 13.83
CA THR A 281 3.73 -3.11 12.90
C THR A 281 2.46 -3.29 12.06
N SER A 282 2.26 -4.48 11.50
CA SER A 282 1.06 -4.77 10.71
C SER A 282 -0.22 -4.67 11.55
N LEU A 283 -0.24 -5.26 12.75
CA LEU A 283 -1.42 -5.26 13.62
C LEU A 283 -1.80 -3.86 14.08
N VAL A 284 -0.85 -3.10 14.64
CA VAL A 284 -1.11 -1.74 15.13
C VAL A 284 -1.61 -0.85 14.00
N SER A 285 -1.02 -0.98 12.81
CA SER A 285 -1.45 -0.19 11.65
C SER A 285 -2.89 -0.52 11.24
N VAL A 286 -3.26 -1.80 11.20
CA VAL A 286 -4.63 -2.18 10.85
C VAL A 286 -5.63 -1.70 11.91
N VAL A 287 -5.32 -1.85 13.19
CA VAL A 287 -6.22 -1.44 14.28
C VAL A 287 -6.41 0.08 14.30
N VAL A 288 -5.32 0.83 14.15
CA VAL A 288 -5.36 2.30 14.10
C VAL A 288 -6.09 2.79 12.86
N LEU A 289 -5.89 2.13 11.71
CA LEU A 289 -6.63 2.43 10.50
C LEU A 289 -8.13 2.17 10.67
N ALA A 290 -8.50 1.00 11.18
CA ALA A 290 -9.89 0.61 11.38
C ALA A 290 -10.59 1.58 12.36
N ALA A 291 -9.91 1.98 13.44
CA ALA A 291 -10.44 2.92 14.42
C ALA A 291 -10.57 4.33 13.86
N SER A 292 -9.53 4.86 13.20
CA SER A 292 -9.56 6.21 12.60
C SER A 292 -10.58 6.30 11.46
N ALA A 293 -10.66 5.28 10.60
CA ALA A 293 -11.68 5.20 9.55
C ALA A 293 -13.09 5.11 10.14
N THR A 294 -13.28 4.38 11.24
CA THR A 294 -14.56 4.33 11.95
C THR A 294 -14.96 5.70 12.50
N LEU A 295 -14.04 6.41 13.14
CA LEU A 295 -14.29 7.75 13.67
C LEU A 295 -14.58 8.77 12.56
N ILE A 296 -13.72 8.85 11.55
CA ILE A 296 -13.81 9.87 10.51
C ILE A 296 -14.92 9.55 9.51
N LEU A 297 -14.99 8.31 9.00
CA LEU A 297 -15.92 7.99 7.92
C LEU A 297 -17.28 7.54 8.47
N ASN A 298 -17.30 6.50 9.30
CA ASN A 298 -18.55 5.90 9.73
C ASN A 298 -19.34 6.80 10.69
N ILE A 299 -18.64 7.56 11.53
CA ILE A 299 -19.29 8.37 12.57
C ILE A 299 -19.45 9.83 12.14
N LEU A 300 -18.50 10.40 11.38
CA LEU A 300 -18.58 11.79 10.96
C LEU A 300 -19.16 11.96 9.55
N PHE A 301 -18.56 11.38 8.50
CA PHE A 301 -18.95 11.68 7.11
C PHE A 301 -20.21 10.94 6.62
N LEU A 302 -20.27 9.62 6.77
CA LEU A 302 -21.37 8.81 6.19
C LEU A 302 -22.75 9.19 6.75
N PRO A 303 -22.93 9.48 8.05
CA PRO A 303 -24.24 9.88 8.56
C PRO A 303 -24.78 11.17 7.94
N ILE A 304 -23.92 12.09 7.51
CA ILE A 304 -24.33 13.34 6.84
C ILE A 304 -25.01 12.99 5.51
N PHE A 305 -24.34 12.17 4.68
CA PHE A 305 -24.85 11.79 3.37
C PHE A 305 -25.99 10.78 3.43
N ASP A 306 -25.96 9.85 4.40
CA ASP A 306 -27.05 8.91 4.63
C ASP A 306 -28.34 9.68 5.00
N ALA A 307 -28.24 10.75 5.80
CA ALA A 307 -29.37 11.61 6.16
C ALA A 307 -29.93 12.39 4.96
N GLU A 308 -29.05 12.93 4.10
CA GLU A 308 -29.43 13.67 2.89
C GLU A 308 -30.24 12.78 1.92
N ILE A 309 -29.77 11.54 1.69
CA ILE A 309 -30.37 10.65 0.68
C ILE A 309 -31.66 10.00 1.18
N THR A 310 -31.68 9.53 2.43
CA THR A 310 -32.81 8.75 2.95
C THR A 310 -33.91 9.61 3.57
N GLY A 311 -33.62 10.90 3.80
CA GLY A 311 -34.54 11.83 4.47
C GLY A 311 -34.75 11.55 5.97
N GLN A 312 -34.07 10.55 6.53
CA GLN A 312 -34.06 10.26 7.96
C GLN A 312 -33.20 11.30 8.71
N PRO A 313 -33.52 11.62 9.97
CA PRO A 313 -32.80 12.65 10.72
C PRO A 313 -31.36 12.20 10.98
N TYR A 314 -30.40 13.12 10.92
CA TYR A 314 -28.98 12.82 11.17
C TYR A 314 -28.69 12.08 12.50
N PRO A 315 -29.31 12.44 13.64
CA PRO A 315 -29.16 11.68 14.88
C PRO A 315 -29.45 10.18 14.75
N PHE A 316 -30.40 9.80 13.89
CA PHE A 316 -30.71 8.39 13.61
C PHE A 316 -29.51 7.69 12.98
N TRP A 317 -28.96 8.26 11.89
CA TRP A 317 -27.81 7.68 11.21
C TRP A 317 -26.54 7.69 12.04
N LEU A 318 -26.33 8.75 12.83
CA LEU A 318 -25.21 8.84 13.75
C LEU A 318 -25.24 7.72 14.79
N ILE A 319 -26.40 7.47 15.42
CA ILE A 319 -26.56 6.37 16.38
C ILE A 319 -26.45 5.01 15.68
N PHE A 320 -27.16 4.82 14.57
CA PHE A 320 -27.13 3.58 13.81
C PHE A 320 -25.70 3.18 13.44
N ARG A 321 -24.95 4.13 12.87
CA ARG A 321 -23.56 3.90 12.49
C ARG A 321 -22.66 3.70 13.70
N SER A 322 -22.85 4.43 14.80
CA SER A 322 -21.97 4.33 15.97
C SER A 322 -22.17 3.06 16.80
N ILE A 323 -23.41 2.59 16.95
CA ILE A 323 -23.74 1.45 17.83
C ILE A 323 -23.76 0.14 17.05
N ILE A 324 -24.31 0.14 15.83
CA ILE A 324 -24.54 -1.10 15.07
C ILE A 324 -23.44 -1.31 14.03
N ALA A 325 -23.20 -0.33 13.16
CA ALA A 325 -22.27 -0.51 12.05
C ALA A 325 -20.79 -0.44 12.49
N ALA A 326 -20.41 0.55 13.29
CA ALA A 326 -19.02 0.81 13.65
C ALA A 326 -18.32 -0.38 14.34
N PRO A 327 -18.91 -1.05 15.35
CA PRO A 327 -18.26 -2.19 15.99
C PRO A 327 -18.07 -3.37 15.04
N SER A 328 -19.09 -3.68 14.23
CA SER A 328 -19.02 -4.79 13.27
C SER A 328 -17.98 -4.53 12.19
N LEU A 329 -17.96 -3.33 11.63
CA LEU A 329 -17.01 -2.92 10.59
C LEU A 329 -15.57 -2.84 11.11
N PHE A 330 -15.38 -2.33 12.32
CA PHE A 330 -14.07 -2.31 12.96
C PHE A 330 -13.48 -3.73 13.12
N VAL A 331 -14.31 -4.70 13.53
CA VAL A 331 -13.89 -6.10 13.65
C VAL A 331 -13.63 -6.72 12.28
N ILE A 332 -14.51 -6.49 11.30
CA ILE A 332 -14.34 -6.99 9.92
C ILE A 332 -13.06 -6.45 9.29
N ASP A 333 -12.78 -5.15 9.45
CA ASP A 333 -11.53 -4.53 8.97
C ASP A 333 -10.31 -5.27 9.52
N ILE A 334 -10.28 -5.57 10.82
CA ILE A 334 -9.17 -6.28 11.43
C ILE A 334 -9.07 -7.71 10.90
N ILE A 335 -10.17 -8.45 10.85
CA ILE A 335 -10.19 -9.85 10.41
C ILE A 335 -9.78 -9.99 8.94
N VAL A 336 -10.17 -9.05 8.08
CA VAL A 336 -9.92 -9.13 6.64
C VAL A 336 -8.57 -8.50 6.27
N ILE A 337 -8.28 -7.28 6.72
CA ILE A 337 -7.11 -6.53 6.25
C ILE A 337 -5.82 -7.11 6.85
N TYR A 338 -5.84 -7.57 8.11
CA TYR A 338 -4.62 -8.04 8.77
C TYR A 338 -4.00 -9.29 8.11
N PRO A 339 -4.75 -10.40 7.85
CA PRO A 339 -4.20 -11.56 7.15
C PRO A 339 -3.74 -11.25 5.73
N ILE A 340 -4.48 -10.39 5.02
CA ILE A 340 -4.11 -9.93 3.68
C ILE A 340 -2.76 -9.23 3.72
N LEU A 341 -2.56 -8.27 4.64
CA LEU A 341 -1.27 -7.58 4.75
C LEU A 341 -0.13 -8.51 5.17
N LEU A 342 -0.37 -9.47 6.06
CA LEU A 342 0.65 -10.44 6.45
C LEU A 342 1.11 -11.33 5.28
N THR A 343 0.21 -11.58 4.33
CA THR A 343 0.44 -12.47 3.19
C THR A 343 0.98 -11.71 1.98
N ILE A 344 0.36 -10.57 1.65
CA ILE A 344 0.68 -9.76 0.47
C ILE A 344 1.92 -8.90 0.72
N SER A 345 2.11 -8.31 1.91
CA SER A 345 3.23 -7.39 2.13
C SER A 345 4.62 -8.00 1.89
N PRO A 346 4.89 -9.29 2.17
CA PRO A 346 6.14 -9.94 1.80
C PRO A 346 6.27 -10.27 0.30
N ILE A 347 5.15 -10.49 -0.38
CA ILE A 347 5.11 -10.86 -1.80
C ILE A 347 5.31 -9.62 -2.67
N VAL A 348 4.67 -8.53 -2.29
CA VAL A 348 4.79 -7.22 -2.94
C VAL A 348 6.17 -6.66 -2.60
N LYS A 349 7.16 -6.98 -3.44
CA LYS A 349 8.53 -6.42 -3.38
C LYS A 349 8.55 -4.90 -3.64
N TYR A 350 7.42 -4.32 -4.02
CA TYR A 350 7.25 -2.88 -4.19
C TYR A 350 7.41 -2.14 -2.86
N ASN A 351 8.55 -1.49 -2.71
CA ASN A 351 8.76 -0.53 -1.64
C ASN A 351 8.48 0.87 -2.17
N TYR A 352 7.26 1.35 -1.91
CA TYR A 352 6.81 2.70 -2.25
C TYR A 352 7.80 3.81 -1.82
N GLU A 353 8.60 3.59 -0.77
CA GLU A 353 9.58 4.56 -0.29
C GLU A 353 10.72 4.79 -1.29
N ASP A 354 11.11 3.77 -2.04
CA ASP A 354 12.25 3.82 -2.95
C ASP A 354 11.95 4.72 -4.17
N GLU A 355 10.67 4.92 -4.50
CA GLU A 355 10.24 5.84 -5.55
C GLU A 355 10.03 7.28 -5.06
N LEU A 356 9.95 7.47 -3.74
CA LEU A 356 9.74 8.78 -3.14
C LEU A 356 11.04 9.45 -2.70
N VAL A 357 12.11 8.69 -2.48
CA VAL A 357 13.36 9.20 -1.90
C VAL A 357 14.50 9.02 -2.88
N GLU A 358 15.12 10.13 -3.28
CA GLU A 358 16.34 10.14 -4.09
C GLU A 358 17.47 10.85 -3.34
N GLU A 359 18.71 10.43 -3.59
CA GLU A 359 19.87 11.12 -3.05
C GLU A 359 20.09 12.46 -3.74
N LEU A 360 20.48 13.51 -2.99
CA LEU A 360 20.65 14.85 -3.57
C LEU A 360 21.69 14.90 -4.70
N ASN A 361 22.66 13.98 -4.65
CA ASN A 361 23.78 13.90 -5.57
C ASN A 361 23.41 13.25 -6.91
N VAL A 362 22.26 12.58 -6.99
CA VAL A 362 21.77 12.07 -8.28
C VAL A 362 21.24 13.27 -9.08
N PRO A 363 21.70 13.49 -10.32
CA PRO A 363 21.21 14.59 -11.13
C PRO A 363 19.71 14.42 -11.41
N LEU A 364 18.94 15.50 -11.24
CA LEU A 364 17.45 15.52 -11.36
C LEU A 364 16.96 15.05 -12.74
N PHE A 365 17.78 15.26 -13.75
CA PHE A 365 17.64 14.70 -15.07
C PHE A 365 18.87 13.84 -15.25
N ASN A 366 18.68 12.53 -15.40
CA ASN A 366 19.70 11.73 -16.05
C ASN A 366 19.96 12.41 -17.40
N GLN A 367 21.09 13.09 -17.53
CA GLN A 367 21.66 13.43 -18.83
C GLN A 367 22.17 12.15 -19.49
N THR A 368 21.37 11.07 -19.51
CA THR A 368 21.73 9.80 -20.13
C THR A 368 21.73 9.87 -21.65
N TRP A 369 21.60 11.07 -22.24
CA TRP A 369 21.68 11.28 -23.68
C TRP A 369 22.33 12.63 -24.02
N LYS A 370 23.38 13.03 -23.29
CA LYS A 370 24.41 13.82 -23.95
C LYS A 370 25.44 12.80 -24.41
N SER A 371 25.44 12.52 -25.72
CA SER A 371 26.60 11.89 -26.36
C SER A 371 27.82 12.63 -25.85
N LEU A 372 28.69 11.91 -25.14
CA LEU A 372 30.02 12.41 -24.86
C LEU A 372 30.68 12.51 -26.24
N ASP A 373 30.71 13.71 -26.80
CA ASP A 373 31.55 14.09 -27.96
C ASP A 373 33.03 14.09 -27.52
N VAL A 374 33.48 12.98 -26.93
CA VAL A 374 34.88 12.68 -26.71
C VAL A 374 35.27 11.87 -27.93
N GLU A 375 36.32 12.28 -28.64
CA GLU A 375 36.89 11.52 -29.76
C GLU A 375 37.33 10.14 -29.25
N THR A 376 36.43 9.18 -29.37
CA THR A 376 36.64 7.80 -28.96
C THR A 376 37.45 7.09 -30.02
N THR A 377 38.33 6.19 -29.59
CA THR A 377 39.09 5.33 -30.50
C THR A 377 38.12 4.48 -31.30
N MET A 378 37.82 4.89 -32.53
CA MET A 378 36.89 4.17 -33.40
C MET A 378 37.49 2.79 -33.70
N ILE A 379 36.75 1.73 -33.37
CA ILE A 379 37.02 0.41 -33.92
C ILE A 379 36.82 0.51 -35.44
N SER A 380 37.81 0.08 -36.22
CA SER A 380 37.69 0.13 -37.67
C SER A 380 36.78 -0.98 -38.19
N LYS A 381 36.08 -0.74 -39.31
CA LYS A 381 35.30 -1.78 -40.01
C LYS A 381 36.12 -3.04 -40.31
N GLU A 382 37.41 -2.90 -40.57
CA GLU A 382 38.31 -4.02 -40.82
C GLU A 382 38.52 -4.87 -39.56
N GLN A 383 38.64 -4.25 -38.39
CA GLN A 383 38.68 -4.97 -37.10
C GLN A 383 37.37 -5.72 -36.86
N ILE A 384 36.21 -5.10 -37.09
CA ILE A 384 34.90 -5.77 -36.95
C ILE A 384 34.80 -6.96 -37.90
N LYS A 385 35.25 -6.82 -39.14
CA LYS A 385 35.28 -7.91 -40.12
C LYS A 385 36.18 -9.05 -39.67
N ASN A 386 37.35 -8.75 -39.10
CA ASN A 386 38.27 -9.76 -38.57
C ASN A 386 37.69 -10.49 -37.34
N TYR A 387 37.05 -9.76 -36.42
CA TYR A 387 36.36 -10.35 -35.27
C TYR A 387 35.14 -11.18 -35.69
N SER A 388 34.42 -10.74 -36.71
CA SER A 388 33.27 -11.50 -37.22
C SER A 388 33.74 -12.83 -37.82
N ARG A 389 34.86 -12.83 -38.56
CA ARG A 389 35.48 -14.05 -39.09
C ARG A 389 35.93 -15.01 -37.99
N SER A 390 36.52 -14.52 -36.90
CA SER A 390 36.91 -15.40 -35.78
C SER A 390 35.70 -15.99 -35.05
N LEU A 391 34.54 -15.34 -35.15
CA LEU A 391 33.26 -15.82 -34.64
C LEU A 391 32.44 -16.62 -35.68
N LEU A 392 33.01 -16.91 -36.85
CA LEU A 392 32.36 -17.61 -37.96
C LEU A 392 31.07 -16.90 -38.46
N PHE A 393 31.11 -15.57 -38.48
CA PHE A 393 30.05 -14.70 -38.95
C PHE A 393 30.57 -13.75 -40.04
N GLU A 394 29.81 -13.57 -41.12
CA GLU A 394 30.17 -12.66 -42.22
C GLU A 394 29.09 -11.57 -42.38
N PRO A 395 29.29 -10.39 -41.76
CA PRO A 395 28.33 -9.29 -41.88
C PRO A 395 28.37 -8.68 -43.28
N ASP A 396 27.21 -8.28 -43.78
CA ASP A 396 27.13 -7.42 -44.97
C ASP A 396 27.56 -5.98 -44.65
N GLU A 397 27.75 -5.14 -45.68
CA GLU A 397 28.22 -3.75 -45.52
C GLU A 397 27.31 -2.89 -44.66
N LYS A 398 25.99 -3.16 -44.69
CA LYS A 398 25.02 -2.41 -43.89
C LYS A 398 25.13 -2.80 -42.42
N GLN A 399 25.29 -4.09 -42.14
CA GLN A 399 25.52 -4.62 -40.80
C GLN A 399 26.87 -4.15 -40.24
N LEU A 400 27.93 -4.11 -41.05
CA LEU A 400 29.24 -3.58 -40.63
C LEU A 400 29.14 -2.14 -40.13
N HIS A 401 28.42 -1.27 -40.84
CA HIS A 401 28.23 0.11 -40.42
C HIS A 401 27.40 0.23 -39.13
N GLN A 402 26.39 -0.62 -38.94
CA GLN A 402 25.60 -0.64 -37.71
C GLN A 402 26.42 -1.11 -36.51
N LEU A 403 27.17 -2.21 -36.70
CA LEU A 403 28.06 -2.77 -35.69
C LEU A 403 29.16 -1.77 -35.29
N GLU A 404 29.70 -1.00 -36.24
CA GLU A 404 30.69 0.04 -35.94
C GLU A 404 30.17 1.07 -34.93
N HIS A 405 28.96 1.57 -35.15
CA HIS A 405 28.31 2.50 -34.23
C HIS A 405 28.03 1.85 -32.86
N GLU A 406 27.44 0.65 -32.86
CA GLU A 406 27.10 -0.07 -31.62
C GLU A 406 28.33 -0.43 -30.79
N PHE A 407 29.40 -0.93 -31.41
CA PHE A 407 30.63 -1.27 -30.70
C PHE A 407 31.34 -0.04 -30.15
N CYS A 408 31.31 1.10 -30.86
CA CYS A 408 31.83 2.35 -30.30
C CYS A 408 31.05 2.75 -29.04
N GLU A 409 29.72 2.69 -29.08
CA GLU A 409 28.88 2.99 -27.90
C GLU A 409 29.17 2.05 -26.72
N ILE A 410 29.30 0.75 -26.98
CA ILE A 410 29.61 -0.27 -25.97
C ILE A 410 30.99 -0.03 -25.36
N LEU A 411 32.02 0.21 -26.18
CA LEU A 411 33.38 0.46 -25.70
C LEU A 411 33.45 1.69 -24.81
N ASN A 412 32.71 2.75 -25.15
CA ASN A 412 32.65 3.97 -24.33
C ASN A 412 32.08 3.68 -22.93
N GLN A 413 31.13 2.76 -22.81
CA GLN A 413 30.62 2.34 -21.50
C GLN A 413 31.66 1.57 -20.69
N PHE A 414 32.54 0.81 -21.36
CA PHE A 414 33.63 0.07 -20.71
C PHE A 414 34.79 0.97 -20.25
N GLU A 415 35.01 2.15 -20.85
CA GLU A 415 36.03 3.10 -20.37
C GLU A 415 35.79 3.54 -18.92
N HIS A 416 34.52 3.71 -18.53
CA HIS A 416 34.15 3.97 -17.14
C HIS A 416 34.57 2.83 -16.21
N VAL A 417 34.44 1.57 -16.65
CA VAL A 417 34.88 0.39 -15.89
C VAL A 417 36.41 0.34 -15.80
N ALA A 418 37.11 0.66 -16.90
CA ALA A 418 38.57 0.70 -16.95
C ALA A 418 39.18 1.77 -16.03
N SER A 419 38.43 2.84 -15.73
CA SER A 419 38.86 3.89 -14.79
C SER A 419 38.84 3.47 -13.31
N ILE A 420 38.28 2.31 -12.99
CA ILE A 420 38.19 1.80 -11.61
C ILE A 420 39.53 1.18 -11.22
N ASP A 421 40.13 1.66 -10.13
CA ASP A 421 41.35 1.05 -9.56
C ASP A 421 41.04 -0.35 -9.02
N THR A 422 41.62 -1.36 -9.68
CA THR A 422 41.49 -2.78 -9.34
C THR A 422 42.76 -3.33 -8.69
N THR A 423 43.73 -2.46 -8.34
CA THR A 423 44.97 -2.88 -7.69
C THR A 423 44.68 -3.55 -6.34
N GLY A 424 45.16 -4.79 -6.18
CA GLY A 424 45.00 -5.57 -4.95
C GLY A 424 43.70 -6.38 -4.86
N TYR A 425 42.90 -6.45 -5.93
CA TYR A 425 41.75 -7.34 -6.04
C TYR A 425 42.09 -8.57 -6.88
N GLU A 426 41.66 -9.75 -6.45
CA GLU A 426 41.75 -11.00 -7.22
C GLU A 426 40.68 -11.02 -8.32
N THR A 427 40.97 -11.67 -9.46
CA THR A 427 39.95 -11.91 -10.50
C THR A 427 38.87 -12.85 -9.98
N PHE A 428 37.63 -12.61 -10.39
CA PHE A 428 36.49 -13.42 -9.98
C PHE A 428 36.06 -14.35 -11.10
N ASP A 429 36.76 -15.46 -11.24
CA ASP A 429 36.57 -16.37 -12.39
C ASP A 429 35.27 -17.18 -12.29
N TYR A 430 34.83 -17.51 -11.07
CA TYR A 430 33.60 -18.26 -10.82
C TYR A 430 32.82 -17.72 -9.61
N PRO A 431 31.47 -17.65 -9.68
CA PRO A 431 30.62 -17.20 -8.57
C PRO A 431 30.66 -18.08 -7.33
N VAL A 432 31.12 -19.32 -7.49
CA VAL A 432 31.20 -20.32 -6.44
C VAL A 432 32.61 -20.86 -6.42
N LYS A 433 33.23 -20.90 -5.23
CA LYS A 433 34.50 -21.58 -5.03
C LYS A 433 34.28 -23.08 -5.22
N MET A 434 34.62 -23.59 -6.40
CA MET A 434 34.62 -25.03 -6.63
C MET A 434 35.72 -25.66 -5.76
N PRO A 435 35.42 -26.75 -5.03
CA PRO A 435 36.45 -27.48 -4.31
C PRO A 435 37.47 -28.02 -5.30
N ALA A 436 38.75 -28.02 -4.93
CA ALA A 436 39.89 -28.40 -5.77
C ALA A 436 39.92 -29.88 -6.24
N GLY A 437 38.81 -30.61 -6.12
CA GLY A 437 38.73 -32.05 -6.39
C GLY A 437 37.44 -32.49 -7.04
N TYR A 438 36.73 -31.61 -7.77
CA TYR A 438 35.55 -32.00 -8.52
C TYR A 438 35.94 -32.75 -9.81
N LEU A 439 36.49 -33.95 -9.63
CA LEU A 439 36.83 -34.85 -10.72
C LEU A 439 35.63 -35.75 -11.01
N ARG A 440 35.37 -35.98 -12.30
CA ARG A 440 34.41 -37.00 -12.74
C ARG A 440 35.03 -38.38 -12.48
N GLU A 441 34.27 -39.29 -11.89
CA GLU A 441 34.68 -40.69 -11.78
C GLU A 441 34.84 -41.31 -13.17
N ASP A 442 35.85 -42.17 -13.33
CA ASP A 442 36.12 -42.87 -14.60
C ASP A 442 35.17 -44.05 -14.79
N THR A 443 33.88 -43.74 -14.89
CA THR A 443 32.82 -44.70 -15.14
C THR A 443 32.39 -44.60 -16.60
N VAL A 444 32.39 -45.73 -17.31
CA VAL A 444 31.89 -45.81 -18.68
C VAL A 444 30.36 -45.70 -18.65
N SER A 445 29.83 -44.57 -19.12
CA SER A 445 28.41 -44.43 -19.42
C SER A 445 28.09 -45.18 -20.72
N LEU A 446 26.97 -45.91 -20.77
CA LEU A 446 26.49 -46.51 -22.01
C LEU A 446 26.29 -45.40 -23.05
N PRO A 447 26.78 -45.59 -24.29
CA PRO A 447 26.59 -44.60 -25.34
C PRO A 447 25.10 -44.50 -25.70
N ASP A 448 24.64 -43.29 -25.98
CA ASP A 448 23.31 -43.07 -26.54
C ASP A 448 23.20 -43.75 -27.91
N GLU A 449 21.98 -44.17 -28.29
CA GLU A 449 21.73 -44.70 -29.62
C GLU A 449 22.05 -43.64 -30.69
N VAL A 450 22.73 -44.04 -31.77
CA VAL A 450 23.10 -43.15 -32.89
C VAL A 450 21.90 -42.41 -33.47
N SER A 451 20.73 -43.05 -33.47
CA SER A 451 19.43 -42.45 -33.85
C SER A 451 19.08 -41.22 -33.02
N ASN A 452 19.35 -41.24 -31.72
CA ASN A 452 19.08 -40.13 -30.80
C ASN A 452 20.09 -39.00 -31.01
N ILE A 453 21.36 -39.33 -31.24
CA ILE A 453 22.43 -38.36 -31.51
C ILE A 453 22.15 -37.58 -32.80
N LEU A 454 21.69 -38.27 -33.86
CA LEU A 454 21.45 -37.67 -35.17
C LEU A 454 20.11 -36.94 -35.30
N LYS A 455 19.21 -37.03 -34.31
CA LYS A 455 17.86 -36.43 -34.36
C LYS A 455 17.88 -34.91 -34.54
N CYS A 456 18.94 -34.24 -34.08
CA CYS A 456 19.11 -32.79 -34.19
C CYS A 456 19.92 -32.35 -35.43
N ALA A 457 20.54 -33.29 -36.16
CA ALA A 457 21.32 -32.95 -37.33
C ALA A 457 20.39 -32.60 -38.50
N LYS A 458 20.59 -31.42 -39.10
CA LYS A 458 19.80 -30.96 -40.25
C LYS A 458 20.00 -31.87 -41.48
N THR A 459 21.22 -32.37 -41.66
CA THR A 459 21.61 -33.29 -42.71
C THR A 459 22.62 -34.28 -42.18
N PHE A 460 22.39 -35.57 -42.44
CA PHE A 460 23.33 -36.64 -42.15
C PHE A 460 23.33 -37.65 -43.29
N ASP A 461 24.45 -38.32 -43.49
CA ASP A 461 24.63 -39.37 -44.49
C ASP A 461 25.47 -40.48 -43.86
N ASP A 462 25.06 -41.73 -44.06
CA ASP A 462 25.68 -42.93 -43.48
C ASP A 462 26.12 -42.78 -42.01
N LYS A 463 25.20 -42.27 -41.16
CA LYS A 463 25.40 -41.99 -39.72
C LYS A 463 26.43 -40.90 -39.38
N LEU A 464 26.87 -40.12 -40.35
CA LEU A 464 27.77 -38.98 -40.16
C LEU A 464 27.03 -37.66 -40.40
N VAL A 465 27.35 -36.63 -39.62
CA VAL A 465 26.80 -35.28 -39.84
C VAL A 465 27.49 -34.68 -41.06
N LYS A 466 26.68 -34.28 -42.05
CA LYS A 466 27.19 -33.65 -43.26
C LYS A 466 27.27 -32.14 -43.03
N ALA A 467 28.48 -31.59 -43.01
CA ALA A 467 28.74 -30.16 -43.03
C ALA A 467 28.95 -29.70 -44.49
N TYR A 468 28.42 -28.53 -44.84
CA TYR A 468 28.57 -27.90 -46.14
C TYR A 468 29.46 -26.66 -46.05
#